data_AF-A0A430KX28-F1
#
_entry.id   AF-A0A430KX28-F1
#
_cell.length_a   1.000
_cell.length_b   1.000
_cell.length_c   1.000
_cell.angle_alpha   90.00
_cell.angle_beta   90.00
_cell.angle_gamma   90.00
#
_symmetry.space_group_name_H-M   'P 1'
#
loop_
_entity.id
_entity.type
_entity.pdbx_description
1 polymer ?
#
loop_
_entity_poly.entity_id
_entity_poly.type
_entity_poly.pdbx_seq_one_letter_code
_entity_poly.pdbx_strand_id
1 'polypeptide(L)'
;MRSSRNTNAKSELLQSLQERFSQASNQQQERVSEVRIENCIGFSKVLLDIAGPLRVATSASTDDIYAPLATYETTLVASCSRGCKAFNASGGIRVETLGNGMSRDPVFVFANPGHAAAFAKTLPTMQSSFARWAEETSKH
;
A
#
# COMPACT_ATOMS: atom_id res chain seq x y z
N MET A 1 -10.76 -20.07 -28.84
CA MET A 1 -10.59 -18.73 -29.43
C MET A 1 -9.45 -18.01 -28.72
N ARG A 2 -8.32 -17.78 -29.39
CA ARG A 2 -7.20 -16.99 -28.84
C ARG A 2 -7.61 -15.52 -28.86
N SER A 3 -7.92 -14.96 -27.68
CA SER A 3 -8.08 -13.52 -27.52
C SER A 3 -6.80 -12.83 -28.01
N SER A 4 -6.96 -11.92 -28.98
CA SER A 4 -5.90 -11.06 -29.48
C SER A 4 -5.35 -10.25 -28.31
N ARG A 5 -4.22 -10.67 -27.75
CA ARG A 5 -3.58 -9.98 -26.63
C ARG A 5 -3.12 -8.62 -27.12
N ASN A 6 -3.58 -7.57 -26.46
CA ASN A 6 -3.21 -6.18 -26.73
C ASN A 6 -1.76 -5.91 -26.30
N THR A 7 -0.80 -6.46 -27.06
CA THR A 7 0.65 -6.37 -26.80
C THR A 7 1.16 -4.93 -26.86
N ASN A 8 0.48 -4.04 -27.60
CA ASN A 8 0.87 -2.64 -27.75
C ASN A 8 0.62 -1.84 -26.46
N ALA A 9 -0.56 -2.01 -25.83
CA ALA A 9 -0.90 -1.31 -24.60
C ALA A 9 0.07 -1.60 -23.42
N LYS A 10 0.56 -2.84 -23.33
CA LYS A 10 1.58 -3.21 -22.33
C LYS A 10 2.89 -2.47 -22.59
N SER A 11 3.38 -2.53 -23.82
CA SER A 11 4.65 -1.91 -24.20
C SER A 11 4.62 -0.40 -23.99
N GLU A 12 3.51 0.26 -24.37
CA GLU A 12 3.27 1.68 -24.15
C GLU A 12 3.29 2.04 -22.65
N LEU A 13 2.60 1.25 -21.81
CA LEU A 13 2.60 1.47 -20.36
C LEU A 13 4.02 1.34 -19.77
N LEU A 14 4.74 0.27 -20.13
CA LEU A 14 6.10 0.03 -19.64
C LEU A 14 7.05 1.15 -20.07
N GLN A 15 6.95 1.60 -21.32
CA GLN A 15 7.76 2.69 -21.83
C GLN A 15 7.45 4.00 -21.10
N SER A 16 6.16 4.32 -20.88
CA SER A 16 5.77 5.51 -20.10
C SER A 16 6.24 5.45 -18.64
N LEU A 17 6.29 4.26 -18.03
CA LEU A 17 6.83 4.06 -16.69
C LEU A 17 8.35 4.28 -16.70
N GLN A 18 9.05 3.68 -17.65
CA GLN A 18 10.50 3.85 -17.79
C GLN A 18 10.89 5.32 -18.00
N GLU A 19 10.15 6.05 -18.85
CA GLU A 19 10.35 7.48 -19.08
C GLU A 19 10.13 8.29 -17.80
N ARG A 20 9.05 8.03 -17.04
CA ARG A 20 8.81 8.70 -15.76
C ARG A 20 9.92 8.47 -14.74
N PHE A 21 10.46 7.26 -14.67
CA PHE A 21 11.52 6.91 -13.73
C PHE A 21 12.93 7.28 -14.22
N SER A 22 13.10 7.66 -15.49
CA SER A 22 14.40 8.01 -16.06
C SER A 22 15.09 9.19 -15.35
N GLN A 23 14.30 10.14 -14.82
CA GLN A 23 14.80 11.31 -14.10
C GLN A 23 14.73 11.16 -12.57
N ALA A 24 14.28 10.01 -12.06
CA ALA A 24 14.02 9.82 -10.64
C ALA A 24 15.26 10.11 -9.78
N SER A 25 16.45 9.72 -10.25
CA SER A 25 17.71 9.97 -9.53
C SER A 25 18.03 11.46 -9.37
N ASN A 26 17.74 12.28 -10.38
CA ASN A 26 17.99 13.74 -10.32
C ASN A 26 16.95 14.42 -9.41
N GLN A 27 15.67 14.03 -9.55
CA GLN A 27 14.59 14.55 -8.72
C GLN A 27 14.78 14.23 -7.23
N GLN A 28 15.35 13.06 -6.89
CA GLN A 28 15.64 12.71 -5.50
C GLN A 28 16.65 13.65 -4.87
N GLN A 29 17.71 14.03 -5.60
CA GLN A 29 18.75 14.93 -5.09
C GLN A 29 18.24 16.37 -4.90
N GLU A 30 17.38 16.85 -5.79
CA GLU A 30 16.78 18.19 -5.70
C GLU A 30 15.76 18.31 -4.55
N ARG A 31 15.11 17.19 -4.19
CA ARG A 31 14.03 17.15 -3.19
C ARG A 31 14.49 16.62 -1.82
N VAL A 32 15.79 16.55 -1.56
CA VAL A 32 16.34 16.13 -0.25
C VAL A 32 15.72 16.91 0.90
N SER A 33 15.53 18.23 0.71
CA SER A 33 14.92 19.12 1.71
C SER A 33 13.45 18.83 1.99
N GLU A 34 12.74 18.13 1.11
CA GLU A 34 11.34 17.74 1.29
C GLU A 34 11.18 16.39 1.99
N VAL A 35 12.25 15.59 2.06
CA VAL A 35 12.22 14.27 2.69
C VAL A 35 12.24 14.41 4.21
N ARG A 36 11.21 13.87 4.86
CA ARG A 36 11.11 13.85 6.33
C ARG A 36 11.86 12.63 6.88
N ILE A 37 13.15 12.82 7.14
CA ILE A 37 14.02 11.85 7.79
C ILE A 37 15.02 12.58 8.70
N GLU A 38 15.32 12.03 9.87
CA GLU A 38 16.35 12.58 10.75
C GLU A 38 17.75 12.34 10.18
N ASN A 39 18.62 13.35 10.23
CA ASN A 39 20.03 13.26 9.81
C ASN A 39 20.25 12.66 8.41
N CYS A 40 19.54 13.17 7.40
CA CYS A 40 19.66 12.69 6.03
C CYS A 40 21.09 12.83 5.48
N ILE A 41 21.68 11.71 5.04
CA ILE A 41 23.02 11.67 4.40
C ILE A 41 22.97 11.30 2.91
N GLY A 42 21.79 10.99 2.37
CA GLY A 42 21.61 10.57 0.98
C GLY A 42 20.53 9.50 0.81
N PHE A 43 20.56 8.80 -0.33
CA PHE A 43 19.57 7.79 -0.71
C PHE A 43 20.23 6.47 -1.15
N SER A 44 19.50 5.36 -0.98
CA SER A 44 19.88 4.05 -1.52
C SER A 44 19.09 3.74 -2.80
N LYS A 45 19.72 3.05 -3.76
CA LYS A 45 19.12 2.67 -5.05
C LYS A 45 18.54 1.27 -4.98
N VAL A 46 17.21 1.16 -4.87
CA VAL A 46 16.49 -0.12 -4.93
C VAL A 46 16.06 -0.42 -6.36
N LEU A 47 16.19 -1.68 -6.81
CA LEU A 47 15.72 -2.08 -8.14
C LEU A 47 14.20 -2.01 -8.19
N LEU A 48 13.66 -1.54 -9.32
CA LEU A 48 12.23 -1.43 -9.57
C LEU A 48 11.86 -2.26 -10.80
N ASP A 49 10.87 -3.12 -10.68
CA ASP A 49 10.33 -3.93 -11.77
C ASP A 49 8.80 -4.06 -11.63
N ILE A 50 8.12 -4.61 -12.63
CA ILE A 50 6.66 -4.59 -12.75
C ILE A 50 6.12 -6.01 -12.94
N ALA A 51 5.23 -6.44 -12.04
CA ALA A 51 4.46 -7.68 -12.20
C ALA A 51 3.09 -7.41 -12.84
N GLY A 52 2.69 -8.23 -13.81
CA GLY A 52 1.32 -8.19 -14.36
C GLY A 52 1.18 -8.39 -15.88
N PRO A 53 -0.02 -8.12 -16.43
CA PRO A 53 -1.19 -7.60 -15.72
C PRO A 53 -1.87 -8.67 -14.86
N LEU A 54 -2.58 -8.25 -13.81
CA LEU A 54 -3.51 -9.07 -13.04
C LEU A 54 -4.92 -8.50 -13.21
N ARG A 55 -5.86 -9.32 -13.66
CA ARG A 55 -7.27 -8.97 -13.75
C ARG A 55 -7.87 -8.98 -12.35
N VAL A 56 -8.25 -7.81 -11.83
CA VAL A 56 -8.85 -7.66 -10.51
C VAL A 56 -10.25 -7.09 -10.64
N ALA A 57 -11.23 -7.81 -10.10
CA ALA A 57 -12.60 -7.34 -9.93
C ALA A 57 -12.81 -6.90 -8.48
N THR A 58 -13.31 -5.68 -8.30
CA THR A 58 -13.81 -5.15 -7.02
C THR A 58 -15.33 -4.97 -7.11
N SER A 59 -15.95 -4.47 -6.05
CA SER A 59 -17.34 -4.02 -6.08
C SER A 59 -17.59 -2.86 -7.05
N ALA A 60 -16.57 -2.04 -7.36
CA ALA A 60 -16.71 -0.83 -8.17
C ALA A 60 -16.27 -1.00 -9.64
N SER A 61 -15.23 -1.79 -9.90
CA SER A 61 -14.63 -1.90 -11.23
C SER A 61 -13.95 -3.24 -11.47
N THR A 62 -13.62 -3.53 -12.73
CA THR A 62 -12.80 -4.67 -13.11
C THR A 62 -11.69 -4.19 -14.04
N ASP A 63 -10.45 -4.25 -13.55
CA ASP A 63 -9.30 -3.62 -14.21
C ASP A 63 -8.14 -4.60 -14.35
N ASP A 64 -7.32 -4.40 -15.39
CA ASP A 64 -6.04 -5.08 -15.56
C ASP A 64 -4.93 -4.22 -14.93
N ILE A 65 -4.42 -4.68 -13.79
CA ILE A 65 -3.49 -3.91 -12.95
C ILE A 65 -2.06 -4.43 -13.12
N TYR A 66 -1.11 -3.50 -13.23
CA TYR A 66 0.32 -3.78 -13.14
C TYR A 66 0.85 -3.29 -11.80
N ALA A 67 1.51 -4.17 -11.06
CA ALA A 67 2.05 -3.88 -9.74
C ALA A 67 3.55 -3.51 -9.85
N PRO A 68 3.96 -2.26 -9.54
CA PRO A 68 5.37 -1.92 -9.38
C PRO A 68 5.90 -2.52 -8.07
N LEU A 69 7.07 -3.17 -8.14
CA LEU A 69 7.73 -3.84 -7.02
C LEU A 69 9.16 -3.33 -6.91
N ALA A 70 9.50 -2.72 -5.77
CA ALA A 70 10.85 -2.31 -5.44
C ALA A 70 11.50 -3.39 -4.56
N THR A 71 12.50 -4.11 -5.07
CA THR A 71 13.12 -5.24 -4.35
C THR A 71 14.53 -5.54 -4.84
N TYR A 72 15.40 -6.07 -3.97
CA TYR A 72 16.69 -6.66 -4.38
C TYR A 72 16.59 -8.17 -4.64
N GLU A 73 15.44 -8.79 -4.34
CA GLU A 73 15.22 -10.22 -4.57
C GLU A 73 14.90 -10.48 -6.06
N THR A 74 15.82 -11.09 -6.77
CA THR A 74 15.77 -11.25 -8.23
C THR A 74 14.63 -12.13 -8.75
N THR A 75 14.10 -13.02 -7.92
CA THR A 75 13.07 -14.00 -8.30
C THR A 75 11.66 -13.56 -7.91
N LEU A 76 11.51 -12.57 -7.03
CA LEU A 76 10.21 -12.17 -6.48
C LEU A 76 9.26 -11.69 -7.58
N VAL A 77 9.71 -10.76 -8.42
CA VAL A 77 8.86 -10.13 -9.46
C VAL A 77 8.48 -11.14 -10.55
N ALA A 78 9.40 -12.02 -10.93
CA ALA A 78 9.13 -13.12 -11.85
C ALA A 78 8.09 -14.10 -11.27
N SER A 79 8.20 -14.42 -9.97
CA SER A 79 7.23 -15.27 -9.27
C SER A 79 5.84 -14.64 -9.22
N CYS A 80 5.73 -13.36 -8.85
CA CYS A 80 4.47 -12.60 -8.87
C CYS A 80 3.87 -12.55 -10.28
N SER A 81 4.69 -12.32 -11.31
CA SER A 81 4.25 -12.31 -12.72
C SER A 81 3.70 -13.67 -13.17
N ARG A 82 4.31 -14.78 -12.72
CA ARG A 82 3.79 -16.14 -12.96
C ARG A 82 2.45 -16.34 -12.26
N GLY A 83 2.31 -15.88 -11.02
CA GLY A 83 1.03 -15.88 -10.29
C GLY A 83 -0.06 -15.11 -11.03
N CYS A 84 0.24 -13.92 -11.55
CA CYS A 84 -0.69 -13.12 -12.36
C CYS A 84 -1.19 -13.90 -13.59
N LYS A 85 -0.27 -14.58 -14.31
CA LYS A 85 -0.64 -15.44 -15.45
C LYS A 85 -1.56 -16.59 -15.02
N ALA A 86 -1.27 -17.24 -13.90
CA ALA A 86 -2.08 -18.34 -13.38
C ALA A 86 -3.48 -17.88 -12.99
N PHE A 87 -3.62 -16.79 -12.24
CA PHE A 87 -4.94 -16.26 -11.87
C PHE A 87 -5.74 -15.78 -13.07
N ASN A 88 -5.11 -15.09 -14.03
CA ASN A 88 -5.81 -14.66 -15.24
C ASN A 88 -6.30 -15.83 -16.09
N ALA A 89 -5.54 -16.94 -16.14
CA ALA A 89 -6.00 -18.16 -16.79
C ALA A 89 -7.25 -18.75 -16.11
N SER A 90 -7.44 -18.48 -14.82
CA SER A 90 -8.63 -18.85 -14.03
C SER A 90 -9.74 -17.79 -14.05
N GLY A 91 -9.64 -16.75 -14.88
CA GLY A 91 -10.66 -15.69 -14.98
C GLY A 91 -10.38 -14.42 -14.15
N GLY A 92 -9.21 -14.32 -13.52
CA GLY A 92 -8.82 -13.19 -12.67
C GLY A 92 -9.10 -13.43 -11.19
N ILE A 93 -9.00 -12.37 -10.39
CA ILE A 93 -9.29 -12.41 -8.95
C ILE A 93 -10.43 -11.45 -8.59
N ARG A 94 -11.22 -11.80 -7.58
CA ARG A 94 -12.19 -10.90 -6.95
C ARG A 94 -11.69 -10.51 -5.55
N VAL A 95 -11.71 -9.22 -5.26
CA VAL A 95 -11.25 -8.66 -3.98
C VAL A 95 -12.35 -7.76 -3.42
N GLU A 96 -12.68 -7.96 -2.14
CA GLU A 96 -13.64 -7.16 -1.39
C GLU A 96 -12.98 -6.66 -0.09
N THR A 97 -13.17 -5.38 0.25
CA THR A 97 -12.65 -4.79 1.49
C THR A 97 -13.70 -4.91 2.58
N LEU A 98 -13.41 -5.70 3.62
CA LEU A 98 -14.36 -5.94 4.72
C LEU A 98 -14.31 -4.86 5.81
N GLY A 99 -13.18 -4.15 5.93
CA GLY A 99 -12.99 -3.09 6.90
C GLY A 99 -11.72 -2.30 6.58
N ASN A 100 -11.71 -1.03 6.99
CA ASN A 100 -10.58 -0.12 6.84
C ASN A 100 -10.44 0.70 8.12
N GLY A 101 -9.29 0.63 8.77
CA GLY A 101 -9.03 1.36 10.00
C GLY A 101 -7.61 1.09 10.50
N MET A 102 -7.03 2.09 11.15
CA MET A 102 -5.74 1.99 11.83
C MET A 102 -5.99 1.97 13.35
N SER A 103 -5.30 1.10 14.07
CA SER A 103 -5.37 1.05 15.53
C SER A 103 -4.17 1.74 16.18
N ARG A 104 -4.40 2.24 17.40
CA ARG A 104 -3.34 2.72 18.30
C ARG A 104 -3.72 2.30 19.71
N ASP A 105 -2.80 1.64 20.40
CA ASP A 105 -3.06 1.06 21.72
C ASP A 105 -2.27 1.83 22.79
N PRO A 106 -2.89 2.80 23.49
CA PRO A 106 -2.26 3.52 24.58
C PRO A 106 -2.14 2.65 25.84
N VAL A 107 -1.10 2.90 26.63
CA VAL A 107 -0.91 2.28 27.95
C VAL A 107 -1.23 3.30 29.04
N PHE A 108 -2.17 2.95 29.92
CA PHE A 108 -2.52 3.74 31.10
C PHE A 108 -1.94 3.08 32.35
N VAL A 109 -1.30 3.89 33.20
CA VAL A 109 -0.67 3.42 34.45
C VAL A 109 -1.48 3.91 35.63
N PHE A 110 -1.74 3.01 36.58
CA PHE A 110 -2.51 3.27 37.78
C PHE A 110 -1.73 2.86 39.04
N ALA A 111 -2.03 3.48 40.17
CA ALA A 111 -1.37 3.18 41.44
C ALA A 111 -1.62 1.76 41.96
N ASN A 112 -2.73 1.12 41.57
CA ASN A 112 -3.05 -0.25 41.95
C ASN A 112 -3.98 -0.92 40.90
N PRO A 113 -4.08 -2.27 40.90
CA PRO A 113 -4.92 -3.01 39.94
C PRO A 113 -6.42 -2.69 40.03
N GLY A 114 -6.92 -2.31 41.22
CA GLY A 114 -8.33 -1.95 41.41
C GLY A 114 -8.74 -0.72 40.61
N HIS A 115 -7.88 0.30 40.55
CA HIS A 115 -8.11 1.49 39.74
C HIS A 115 -8.08 1.17 38.24
N ALA A 116 -7.15 0.32 37.79
CA ALA A 116 -7.10 -0.11 36.40
C ALA A 116 -8.37 -0.87 36.00
N ALA A 117 -8.85 -1.77 36.85
CA ALA A 117 -10.08 -2.51 36.61
C ALA A 117 -11.32 -1.60 36.60
N ALA A 118 -11.39 -0.61 37.49
CA ALA A 118 -12.46 0.39 37.49
C ALA A 118 -12.45 1.22 36.20
N PHE A 119 -11.27 1.67 35.75
CA PHE A 119 -11.12 2.42 34.50
C PHE A 119 -11.55 1.58 33.28
N ALA A 120 -11.09 0.33 33.19
CA ALA A 120 -11.44 -0.57 32.08
C ALA A 120 -12.95 -0.82 31.98
N LYS A 121 -13.66 -0.92 33.11
CA LYS A 121 -15.12 -1.07 33.15
C LYS A 121 -15.86 0.18 32.69
N THR A 122 -15.30 1.36 32.94
CA THR A 122 -15.89 2.66 32.55
C THR A 122 -15.56 3.02 31.11
N LEU A 123 -14.47 2.52 30.54
CA LEU A 123 -13.99 2.87 29.19
C LEU A 123 -15.08 2.80 28.09
N PRO A 124 -15.96 1.77 28.03
CA PRO A 124 -17.00 1.70 27.01
C PRO A 124 -17.98 2.88 27.07
N THR A 125 -18.25 3.43 28.26
CA THR A 125 -19.17 4.57 28.40
C THR A 125 -18.56 5.88 27.90
N MET A 126 -17.25 5.91 27.69
CA MET A 126 -16.50 7.08 27.21
C MET A 126 -16.22 7.05 25.71
N GLN A 127 -16.65 5.99 25.00
CA GLN A 127 -16.35 5.81 23.57
C GLN A 127 -16.69 7.05 22.74
N SER A 128 -17.88 7.64 22.95
CA SER A 128 -18.31 8.83 22.20
C SER A 128 -17.40 10.04 22.46
N SER A 129 -16.92 10.22 23.69
CA SER A 129 -15.99 11.31 24.02
C SER A 129 -14.63 11.10 23.37
N PHE A 130 -14.10 9.87 23.41
CA PHE A 130 -12.84 9.55 22.76
C PHE A 130 -12.91 9.68 21.24
N ALA A 131 -14.01 9.23 20.62
CA ALA A 131 -14.24 9.39 19.18
C ALA A 131 -14.22 10.88 18.81
N ARG A 132 -15.01 11.70 19.51
CA ARG A 132 -15.04 13.15 19.28
C ARG A 132 -13.66 13.80 19.43
N TRP A 133 -12.94 13.51 20.51
CA TRP A 133 -11.61 14.10 20.72
C TRP A 133 -10.60 13.66 19.66
N ALA A 134 -10.68 12.41 19.18
CA ALA A 134 -9.82 11.94 18.11
C ALA A 134 -10.16 12.63 16.78
N GLU A 135 -11.44 12.72 16.44
CA GLU A 135 -11.95 13.37 15.22
C GLU A 135 -11.63 14.88 15.19
N GLU A 136 -11.57 15.56 16.34
CA GLU A 136 -11.16 16.97 16.41
C GLU A 136 -9.70 17.20 15.96
N THR A 137 -8.86 16.16 15.96
CA THR A 137 -7.44 16.27 15.59
C THR A 137 -7.15 16.08 14.10
N SER A 138 -8.10 15.58 13.31
CA SER A 138 -7.93 15.26 11.89
C SER A 138 -9.17 15.61 11.07
N LYS A 139 -8.98 16.05 9.83
CA LYS A 139 -10.07 16.23 8.85
C LYS A 139 -10.30 15.00 7.97
N HIS A 140 -9.40 14.02 8.06
CA HIS A 140 -9.51 12.71 7.44
C HIS A 140 -10.17 11.74 8.39
#